data_AF-A0A2R3WIW7-F1
#
_entry.id   AF-A0A2R3WIW7-F1
#
_cell.length_a   1.000
_cell.length_b   1.000
_cell.length_c   1.000
_cell.angle_alpha   90.00
_cell.angle_beta   90.00
_cell.angle_gamma   90.00
#
_symmetry.space_group_name_H-M   'P 1'
#
loop_
_entity.id
_entity.type
_entity.pdbx_description
1 polymer ?
#
loop_
_entity_poly.entity_id
_entity_poly.type
_entity_poly.pdbx_seq_one_letter_code
_entity_poly.pdbx_strand_id
1 'polypeptide(L)'
;VLKSVDLETTLFIIASKTFTTQETLTNAFSARDQFLKYLRSKGIPEAGAVAKHFVALSTNTNKVKEFGIEEANMFQFWEWVGGRYSL
;
A
#
# COMPACT_ATOMS: atom_id res chain seq x y z
N VAL A 1 12.16 -10.51 -0.88
CA VAL A 1 11.25 -9.88 0.11
C VAL A 1 9.97 -10.69 0.28
N LEU A 2 9.07 -10.80 -0.72
CA LEU A 2 7.79 -11.50 -0.51
C LEU A 2 7.91 -12.98 -0.07
N LYS A 3 8.99 -13.67 -0.46
CA LYS A 3 9.26 -15.06 -0.04
C LYS A 3 9.72 -15.21 1.42
N SER A 4 10.06 -14.11 2.10
CA SER A 4 10.61 -14.11 3.46
C SER A 4 9.61 -13.62 4.50
N VAL A 5 8.35 -13.39 4.12
CA VAL A 5 7.29 -12.90 5.01
C VAL A 5 6.06 -13.79 4.89
N ASP A 6 5.27 -13.85 5.96
CA ASP A 6 3.94 -14.45 5.93
C ASP A 6 2.91 -13.39 5.56
N LEU A 7 2.24 -13.60 4.43
CA LEU A 7 1.29 -12.63 3.87
C LEU A 7 0.02 -12.47 4.71
N GLU A 8 -0.34 -13.45 5.54
CA GLU A 8 -1.50 -13.34 6.45
C GLU A 8 -1.22 -12.43 7.65
N THR A 9 0.05 -12.21 7.98
CA THR A 9 0.49 -11.42 9.14
C THR A 9 1.35 -10.21 8.74
N THR A 10 1.40 -9.87 7.45
CA THR A 10 2.17 -8.74 6.92
C THR A 10 1.30 -7.50 6.69
N LEU A 11 1.80 -6.34 7.11
CA LEU A 11 1.28 -5.02 6.74
C LEU A 11 2.20 -4.35 5.71
N PHE A 12 1.65 -3.93 4.58
CA PHE A 12 2.36 -3.17 3.55
C PHE A 12 2.16 -1.67 3.76
N ILE A 13 3.26 -0.93 3.87
CA ILE A 13 3.27 0.53 4.00
C ILE A 13 3.78 1.13 2.70
N ILE A 14 2.93 1.86 1.98
CA ILE A 14 3.31 2.55 0.74
C ILE A 14 3.64 4.00 1.07
N ALA A 15 4.94 4.33 1.07
CA ALA A 15 5.43 5.68 1.30
C ALA A 15 5.72 6.39 -0.03
N SER A 16 4.83 7.30 -0.43
CA SER A 16 5.05 8.18 -1.59
C SER A 16 4.23 9.46 -1.44
N LYS A 17 4.95 10.58 -1.40
CA LYS A 17 4.36 11.92 -1.28
C LYS A 17 3.27 12.16 -2.33
N THR A 18 3.64 12.04 -3.60
CA THR A 18 2.73 12.27 -4.71
C THR A 18 1.85 11.07 -5.03
N PHE A 19 2.22 9.89 -4.52
CA PHE A 19 1.60 8.60 -4.86
C PHE A 19 1.56 8.33 -6.37
N THR A 20 2.59 8.79 -7.07
CA THR A 20 2.77 8.62 -8.53
C THR A 20 4.17 8.16 -8.91
N THR A 21 5.10 8.07 -7.96
CA THR A 21 6.48 7.62 -8.19
C THR A 21 6.45 6.22 -8.79
N GLN A 22 7.02 6.08 -9.99
CA GLN A 22 6.89 4.87 -10.80
C GLN A 22 7.45 3.64 -10.06
N GLU A 23 8.65 3.76 -9.53
CA GLU A 23 9.34 2.67 -8.83
C GLU A 23 8.54 2.20 -7.60
N THR A 24 8.04 3.15 -6.79
CA THR A 24 7.23 2.83 -5.62
C THR A 24 5.91 2.17 -5.99
N LEU A 25 5.20 2.71 -6.99
CA LEU A 25 3.91 2.16 -7.41
C LEU A 25 4.07 0.80 -8.09
N THR A 26 5.10 0.59 -8.92
CA THR A 26 5.38 -0.71 -9.53
C THR A 26 5.60 -1.78 -8.45
N ASN A 27 6.33 -1.45 -7.38
CA ASN A 27 6.51 -2.35 -6.24
C ASN A 27 5.20 -2.58 -5.48
N ALA A 28 4.42 -1.51 -5.22
CA ALA A 28 3.15 -1.59 -4.50
C ALA A 28 2.11 -2.45 -5.25
N PHE A 29 1.96 -2.26 -6.56
CA PHE A 29 1.08 -3.08 -7.39
C PHE A 29 1.55 -4.53 -7.43
N SER A 30 2.85 -4.77 -7.55
CA SER A 30 3.41 -6.14 -7.50
C SER A 30 3.11 -6.82 -6.16
N ALA A 31 3.26 -6.11 -5.04
CA ALA A 31 2.93 -6.64 -3.71
C ALA A 31 1.43 -6.95 -3.59
N ARG A 32 0.55 -6.03 -4.02
CA ARG A 32 -0.90 -6.21 -4.04
C ARG A 32 -1.31 -7.42 -4.88
N ASP A 33 -0.77 -7.54 -6.08
CA ASP A 33 -1.13 -8.63 -6.99
C ASP A 33 -0.69 -10.00 -6.46
N GLN A 34 0.51 -10.07 -5.84
CA GLN A 34 0.98 -11.29 -5.20
C GLN A 34 0.16 -11.65 -3.94
N PHE A 35 -0.22 -10.65 -3.15
CA PHE A 35 -1.10 -10.83 -2.00
C PHE A 35 -2.47 -11.38 -2.43
N LEU A 36 -3.12 -10.79 -3.44
CA LEU A 36 -4.41 -11.28 -3.94
C LEU A 36 -4.29 -12.68 -4.56
N LYS A 37 -3.20 -12.98 -5.28
CA LYS A 37 -2.91 -14.34 -5.77
C LYS A 37 -2.76 -15.34 -4.62
N TYR A 38 -2.09 -14.94 -3.55
CA TYR A 38 -1.96 -15.76 -2.34
C TYR A 38 -3.32 -16.08 -1.73
N LEU A 39 -4.18 -15.07 -1.51
CA LEU A 39 -5.53 -15.28 -0.97
C LEU A 39 -6.35 -16.25 -1.83
N ARG A 40 -6.35 -16.06 -3.15
CA ARG A 40 -7.01 -16.98 -4.10
C ARG A 40 -6.50 -18.40 -3.97
N SER A 41 -5.17 -18.58 -3.89
CA SER A 41 -4.57 -19.91 -3.77
C SER A 41 -4.95 -20.63 -2.47
N LYS A 42 -5.35 -19.88 -1.44
CA LYS A 42 -5.80 -20.38 -0.14
C LYS A 42 -7.33 -20.45 -0.01
N GLY A 43 -8.07 -20.00 -1.02
CA GLY A 43 -9.53 -19.90 -0.96
C GLY A 43 -10.04 -18.84 0.02
N ILE A 44 -9.20 -17.86 0.38
CA ILE A 44 -9.57 -16.76 1.29
C ILE A 44 -10.24 -15.65 0.49
N PRO A 45 -11.40 -15.10 0.94
CA PRO A 45 -12.06 -13.99 0.26
C PRO A 45 -11.19 -12.74 0.14
N GLU A 46 -11.17 -12.13 -1.05
CA GLU A 46 -10.39 -10.91 -1.33
C GLU A 46 -11.09 -9.61 -0.86
N ALA A 47 -12.40 -9.68 -0.61
CA ALA A 47 -13.21 -8.51 -0.29
C ALA A 47 -12.71 -7.83 1.00
N GLY A 48 -12.30 -6.57 0.88
CA GLY A 48 -11.74 -5.78 1.99
C GLY A 48 -10.32 -6.17 2.41
N ALA A 49 -9.67 -7.13 1.73
CA ALA A 49 -8.33 -7.58 2.12
C ALA A 49 -7.26 -6.50 1.91
N VAL A 50 -7.37 -5.71 0.82
CA VAL A 50 -6.45 -4.59 0.57
C VAL A 50 -6.55 -3.55 1.69
N ALA A 51 -7.76 -3.19 2.12
CA ALA A 51 -7.96 -2.23 3.21
C ALA A 51 -7.32 -2.68 4.52
N LYS A 52 -7.27 -4.00 4.80
CA LYS A 52 -6.69 -4.56 6.04
C LYS A 52 -5.16 -4.70 6.01
N HIS A 53 -4.57 -4.86 4.83
CA HIS A 53 -3.14 -5.18 4.67
C HIS A 53 -2.31 -4.08 4.04
N PHE A 54 -2.92 -2.99 3.58
CA PHE A 54 -2.22 -1.88 2.94
C PHE A 54 -2.58 -0.55 3.61
N VAL A 55 -1.55 0.22 3.95
CA VAL A 55 -1.65 1.60 4.43
C VAL A 55 -0.78 2.52 3.56
N ALA A 56 -1.13 3.80 3.51
CA ALA A 56 -0.42 4.78 2.69
C ALA A 56 0.13 5.94 3.54
N LEU A 57 1.36 6.35 3.27
CA LEU A 57 1.91 7.64 3.71
C LEU A 57 1.94 8.55 2.47
N SER A 58 1.06 9.54 2.40
CA SER A 58 0.93 10.38 1.19
C SER A 58 0.29 11.74 1.46
N THR A 59 0.38 12.65 0.49
CA THR A 59 -0.43 13.88 0.42
C THR A 59 -1.60 13.74 -0.57
N ASN A 60 -1.68 12.64 -1.31
CA ASN A 60 -2.60 12.46 -2.44
C ASN A 60 -3.73 11.45 -2.16
N THR A 61 -4.78 11.92 -1.49
CA THR A 61 -5.93 11.08 -1.10
C THR A 61 -6.62 10.40 -2.28
N ASN A 62 -6.72 11.07 -3.42
CA ASN A 62 -7.40 10.53 -4.61
C ASN A 62 -6.67 9.30 -5.14
N LYS A 63 -5.34 9.37 -5.29
CA LYS A 63 -4.54 8.25 -5.79
C LYS A 63 -4.47 7.09 -4.80
N VAL A 64 -4.49 7.37 -3.50
CA VAL A 64 -4.57 6.34 -2.44
C VAL A 64 -5.90 5.59 -2.52
N LYS A 65 -7.02 6.31 -2.67
CA LYS A 65 -8.35 5.70 -2.85
C LYS A 65 -8.44 4.88 -4.15
N GLU A 66 -7.90 5.39 -5.26
CA GLU A 66 -7.83 4.66 -6.54
C GLU A 66 -7.06 3.33 -6.42
N PHE A 67 -6.04 3.27 -5.54
CA PHE A 67 -5.29 2.04 -5.28
C PHE A 67 -6.12 0.99 -4.52
N GLY A 68 -7.15 1.43 -3.78
CA GLY A 68 -8.03 0.59 -2.96
C GLY A 68 -7.74 0.64 -1.45
N ILE A 69 -6.96 1.64 -1.00
CA ILE A 69 -6.72 1.90 0.43
C ILE A 69 -7.79 2.86 0.95
N GLU A 70 -8.38 2.54 2.09
CA GLU A 70 -9.34 3.42 2.76
C GLU A 70 -8.64 4.68 3.28
N GLU A 71 -9.35 5.81 3.26
CA GLU A 71 -8.82 7.09 3.76
C GLU A 71 -8.45 7.03 5.24
N ALA A 72 -9.16 6.22 6.04
CA ALA A 72 -8.82 5.96 7.44
C ALA A 72 -7.44 5.30 7.61
N ASN A 73 -6.93 4.64 6.56
CA ASN A 73 -5.65 3.94 6.51
C ASN A 73 -4.59 4.75 5.74
N MET A 74 -4.86 6.03 5.48
CA MET A 74 -3.91 6.99 4.94
C MET A 74 -3.40 7.92 6.04
N PHE A 75 -2.09 7.93 6.23
CA PHE A 75 -1.41 8.85 7.12
C PHE A 75 -0.95 10.04 6.30
N GLN A 76 -1.65 11.15 6.49
CA GLN A 76 -1.38 12.38 5.76
C GLN A 76 -0.12 13.07 6.28
N PHE A 77 0.66 13.63 5.35
CA PHE A 77 1.66 14.65 5.64
C PHE A 77 1.48 15.81 4.66
N TRP A 78 2.41 16.77 4.64
CA TRP A 78 2.24 18.03 3.92
C TRP A 78 3.32 18.33 2.91
N GLU A 79 2.99 19.25 1.99
CA GLU A 79 3.88 19.68 0.92
C GLU A 79 5.18 20.34 1.43
N TRP A 80 5.14 20.97 2.60
CA TRP A 80 6.32 21.56 3.23
C TRP A 80 7.28 20.53 3.84
N VAL A 81 6.86 19.26 3.98
CA VAL A 81 7.75 18.16 4.35
C VAL A 81 8.53 17.73 3.11
N GLY A 82 9.82 18.07 3.07
CA GLY A 82 10.74 17.61 2.04
C GLY A 82 11.11 16.14 2.26
N GLY A 83 11.20 15.34 1.19
CA GLY A 83 11.40 13.88 1.30
C GLY A 83 12.72 13.44 1.98
N ARG A 84 13.72 14.31 2.06
CA ARG A 84 14.97 14.05 2.82
C ARG A 84 14.90 14.46 4.30
N TYR A 85 13.77 15.02 4.72
CA TYR A 85 13.49 15.49 6.09
C TYR A 85 12.22 14.84 6.65
N SER A 86 11.83 13.68 6.12
CA SER A 86 10.53 13.04 6.39
C SER A 86 10.67 11.69 7.13
N LEU A 87 11.67 11.58 8.02
CA LEU A 87 11.87 10.39 8.86
C LEU A 87 10.80 10.31 9.95
#